data_AF-A0A831ETI5-F1
#
_entry.id   AF-A0A831ETI5-F1
#
_cell.length_a   1.000
_cell.length_b   1.000
_cell.length_c   1.000
_cell.angle_alpha   90.00
_cell.angle_beta   90.00
_cell.angle_gamma   90.00
#
_symmetry.space_group_name_H-M   'P 1'
#
loop_
_entity.id
_entity.type
_entity.pdbx_description
1 polymer ?
#
loop_
_entity_poly.entity_id
_entity_poly.type
_entity_poly.pdbx_seq_one_letter_code
_entity_poly.pdbx_strand_id
1 'polypeptide(L)'
;MIYLSQIAVPWSWAKDPYQLHRALWQLFPDRPSDRRDFLFRVETRHARAGQVVLLQSLQAPQNCAAAQVLASKVTQFALSPGQRLHFRLRANPVKNIKDNRGRVNSRGEVKSCRVPLIDDNQLMQWLVRKLQDAAVLHSASVSKEPALCFNKQAVAGKIQPVCFEGILQVTSETHFYQCLVNGIGPAKSMGCGMLSIARA
;
A
#
# COMPACT_ATOMS: atom_id res chain seq x y z
N MET A 1 -17.98 5.31 -4.19
CA MET A 1 -17.47 5.42 -5.56
C MET A 1 -15.96 5.56 -5.49
N ILE A 2 -15.20 4.85 -6.34
CA ILE A 2 -13.73 4.82 -6.30
C ILE A 2 -13.20 5.00 -7.73
N TYR A 3 -12.12 5.75 -7.88
CA TYR A 3 -11.39 5.88 -9.14
C TYR A 3 -10.22 4.91 -9.14
N LEU A 4 -10.09 4.12 -10.20
CA LEU A 4 -8.93 3.29 -10.47
C LEU A 4 -8.23 3.82 -11.72
N SER A 5 -6.98 4.24 -11.57
CA SER A 5 -6.26 4.97 -12.61
C SER A 5 -4.86 4.41 -12.82
N GLN A 6 -4.41 4.37 -14.06
CA GLN A 6 -3.01 4.14 -14.40
C GLN A 6 -2.31 5.49 -14.55
N ILE A 7 -1.22 5.66 -13.80
CA ILE A 7 -0.46 6.90 -13.74
C ILE A 7 0.97 6.65 -14.22
N ALA A 8 1.43 7.45 -15.16
CA ALA A 8 2.84 7.56 -15.50
C ALA A 8 3.51 8.62 -14.63
N VAL A 9 4.62 8.25 -14.00
CA VAL A 9 5.46 9.18 -13.23
C VAL A 9 6.87 9.17 -13.83
N PRO A 10 7.39 10.30 -14.34
CA PRO A 10 8.72 10.36 -14.92
C PRO A 10 9.79 10.06 -13.87
N TRP A 11 10.94 9.56 -14.33
CA TRP A 11 12.04 9.15 -13.45
C TRP A 11 12.51 10.26 -12.48
N SER A 12 12.47 11.53 -12.91
CA SER A 12 12.84 12.69 -12.09
C SER A 12 12.07 12.77 -10.77
N TRP A 13 10.82 12.29 -10.75
CA TRP A 13 9.92 12.27 -9.60
C TRP A 13 9.77 10.88 -8.97
N ALA A 14 10.43 9.86 -9.53
CA ALA A 14 10.27 8.46 -9.14
C ALA A 14 11.60 7.80 -8.69
N LYS A 15 12.57 8.60 -8.24
CA LYS A 15 13.89 8.12 -7.78
C LYS A 15 13.82 7.28 -6.50
N ASP A 16 12.91 7.64 -5.61
CA ASP A 16 12.64 6.94 -4.36
C ASP A 16 11.13 6.92 -4.05
N PRO A 17 10.66 6.01 -3.18
CA PRO A 17 9.24 5.91 -2.81
C PRO A 17 8.63 7.20 -2.24
N TYR A 18 9.41 8.03 -1.56
CA TYR A 18 8.91 9.28 -0.97
C TYR A 18 8.70 10.35 -2.05
N GLN A 19 9.62 10.48 -3.01
CA GLN A 19 9.42 11.36 -4.16
C GLN A 19 8.21 10.91 -4.99
N LEU A 20 8.07 9.61 -5.23
CA LEU A 20 6.92 9.04 -5.92
C LEU A 20 5.61 9.42 -5.22
N HIS A 21 5.57 9.30 -3.89
CA HIS A 21 4.42 9.74 -3.10
C HIS A 21 4.11 11.23 -3.27
N ARG A 22 5.13 12.10 -3.25
CA ARG A 22 4.93 13.55 -3.47
C ARG A 22 4.39 13.86 -4.86
N ALA A 23 4.84 13.13 -5.88
CA ALA A 23 4.35 13.28 -7.24
C ALA A 23 2.87 12.89 -7.35
N LEU A 24 2.50 11.73 -6.79
CA LEU A 24 1.10 11.27 -6.78
C LEU A 24 0.19 12.20 -5.97
N TRP A 25 0.70 12.85 -4.91
CA TRP A 25 -0.08 13.82 -4.15
C TRP A 25 -0.51 15.03 -5.00
N GLN A 26 0.34 15.46 -5.94
CA GLN A 26 0.06 16.61 -6.81
C GLN A 26 -1.05 16.34 -7.85
N LEU A 27 -1.48 15.08 -8.02
CA LEU A 27 -2.64 14.76 -8.86
C LEU A 27 -3.96 15.30 -8.29
N PHE A 28 -3.94 15.79 -7.06
CA PHE A 28 -5.11 16.27 -6.35
C PHE A 28 -4.84 17.67 -5.75
N PRO A 29 -5.07 18.74 -6.53
CA PRO A 29 -4.82 20.12 -6.09
C PRO A 29 -5.73 20.55 -4.94
N ASP A 30 -5.42 21.71 -4.34
CA ASP A 30 -6.24 22.41 -3.34
C ASP A 30 -6.46 21.71 -1.99
N ARG A 31 -5.62 20.71 -1.68
CA ARG A 31 -5.70 19.95 -0.41
C ARG A 31 -4.35 19.61 0.25
N PRO A 32 -3.49 20.61 0.53
CA PRO A 32 -2.16 20.35 1.09
C PRO A 32 -2.20 19.76 2.52
N SER A 33 -3.26 20.03 3.28
CA SER A 33 -3.41 19.61 4.68
C SER A 33 -4.29 18.37 4.88
N ASP A 34 -4.89 17.84 3.81
CA ASP A 34 -5.81 16.72 3.89
C ASP A 34 -5.11 15.41 4.25
N ARG A 35 -5.89 14.48 4.79
CA ARG A 35 -5.42 13.11 4.98
C ARG A 35 -5.38 12.38 3.64
N ARG A 36 -4.36 11.55 3.43
CA ARG A 36 -4.25 10.73 2.22
C ARG A 36 -5.48 9.83 2.08
N ASP A 37 -6.17 9.97 0.97
CA ASP A 37 -7.36 9.20 0.59
C ASP A 37 -7.13 8.32 -0.66
N PHE A 38 -5.86 8.14 -1.04
CA PHE A 38 -5.45 7.25 -2.12
C PHE A 38 -4.51 6.15 -1.66
N LEU A 39 -4.52 5.04 -2.39
CA LEU A 39 -3.61 3.91 -2.29
C LEU A 39 -3.00 3.66 -3.67
N PHE A 40 -1.81 3.10 -3.71
CA PHE A 40 -1.18 2.81 -4.98
C PHE A 40 -0.26 1.61 -4.91
N ARG A 41 0.02 1.02 -6.07
CA ARG A 41 1.04 -0.01 -6.27
C ARG A 41 1.82 0.30 -7.54
N VAL A 42 3.14 0.21 -7.44
CA VAL A 42 4.03 0.26 -8.61
C VAL A 42 3.90 -1.03 -9.40
N GLU A 43 3.48 -0.95 -10.66
CA GLU A 43 3.32 -2.09 -11.56
C GLU A 43 4.56 -2.31 -12.42
N THR A 44 5.15 -1.23 -12.93
CA THR A 44 6.35 -1.32 -13.78
C THR A 44 7.36 -0.26 -13.39
N ARG A 45 8.64 -0.66 -13.36
CA ARG A 45 9.79 0.23 -13.14
C ARG A 45 10.64 0.21 -14.40
N HIS A 46 10.62 1.30 -15.16
CA HIS A 46 11.52 1.49 -16.28
C HIS A 46 12.66 2.42 -15.86
N ALA A 47 13.88 1.88 -15.78
CA ALA A 47 15.04 2.56 -15.20
C ALA A 47 15.31 3.97 -15.78
N ARG A 48 14.88 4.25 -17.02
CA ARG A 48 15.06 5.55 -17.69
C ARG A 48 13.77 6.25 -18.10
N ALA A 49 12.63 5.54 -18.17
CA ALA A 49 11.35 6.12 -18.60
C ALA A 49 10.43 6.50 -17.44
N GLY A 50 10.73 6.06 -16.22
CA GLY A 50 9.91 6.33 -15.03
C GLY A 50 9.16 5.10 -14.53
N GLN A 51 8.05 5.32 -13.83
CA GLN A 51 7.25 4.27 -13.23
C GLN A 51 5.79 4.36 -13.68
N VAL A 52 5.16 3.20 -13.90
CA VAL A 52 3.72 3.10 -14.05
C VAL A 52 3.13 2.58 -12.75
N VAL A 53 2.13 3.29 -12.28
CA VAL A 53 1.47 3.07 -10.99
C VAL A 53 -0.01 2.83 -11.21
N LEU A 54 -0.53 1.79 -10.57
CA LEU A 54 -1.96 1.64 -10.37
C LEU A 54 -2.37 2.41 -9.11
N LEU A 55 -3.24 3.41 -9.28
CA LEU A 55 -3.72 4.33 -8.27
C LEU A 55 -5.20 4.06 -7.99
N GLN A 56 -5.55 3.88 -6.72
CA GLN A 56 -6.92 3.84 -6.23
C GLN A 56 -7.17 5.10 -5.40
N SER A 57 -8.18 5.90 -5.74
CA SER A 57 -8.49 7.16 -5.05
C SER A 57 -9.99 7.41 -4.90
N LEU A 58 -10.39 8.20 -3.90
CA LEU A 58 -11.77 8.64 -3.75
C LEU A 58 -12.16 9.77 -4.71
N GLN A 59 -11.17 10.57 -5.11
CA GLN A 59 -11.34 11.66 -6.07
C GLN A 59 -10.72 11.30 -7.42
N ALA A 60 -11.19 11.95 -8.49
CA ALA A 60 -10.61 11.79 -9.82
C ALA A 60 -9.21 12.44 -9.83
N PRO A 61 -8.15 11.72 -10.23
CA PRO A 61 -6.83 12.33 -10.37
C PRO A 61 -6.79 13.26 -11.58
N GLN A 62 -6.02 14.34 -11.47
CA GLN A 62 -5.79 15.31 -12.53
C GLN A 62 -4.33 15.29 -12.96
N ASN A 63 -4.04 15.58 -14.23
CA ASN A 63 -2.67 15.72 -14.70
C ASN A 63 -1.95 16.85 -13.95
N CYS A 64 -0.66 16.67 -13.68
CA CYS A 64 0.19 17.69 -13.08
C CYS A 64 1.61 17.62 -13.67
N ALA A 65 2.46 18.57 -13.30
CA ALA A 65 3.85 18.61 -13.78
C ALA A 65 4.67 17.36 -13.37
N ALA A 66 4.26 16.68 -12.29
CA ALA A 66 4.99 15.54 -11.75
C ALA A 66 4.43 14.17 -12.19
N ALA A 67 3.23 14.09 -12.74
CA ALA A 67 2.56 12.83 -13.06
C ALA A 67 1.43 13.01 -14.09
N GLN A 68 1.24 11.99 -14.93
CA GLN A 68 0.24 11.97 -15.99
C GLN A 68 -0.73 10.79 -15.81
N VAL A 69 -2.03 11.06 -15.91
CA VAL A 69 -3.09 10.06 -15.95
C VAL A 69 -3.14 9.45 -17.35
N LEU A 70 -2.81 8.17 -17.47
CA LEU A 70 -2.87 7.43 -18.74
C LEU A 70 -4.28 6.90 -19.02
N ALA A 71 -4.92 6.40 -17.97
CA ALA A 71 -6.28 5.88 -18.00
C ALA A 71 -6.92 6.05 -16.62
N SER A 72 -8.22 6.32 -16.58
CA SER A 72 -8.98 6.36 -15.34
C SER A 72 -10.36 5.78 -15.57
N LYS A 73 -10.84 4.99 -14.61
CA LYS A 73 -12.21 4.49 -14.60
C LYS A 73 -12.81 4.58 -13.21
N VAL A 74 -14.11 4.86 -13.17
CA VAL A 74 -14.90 4.72 -11.95
C VAL A 74 -15.19 3.23 -11.74
N THR A 75 -14.94 2.75 -10.52
CA THR A 75 -15.19 1.37 -10.12
C THR A 75 -16.08 1.32 -8.89
N GLN A 76 -16.90 0.27 -8.84
CA GLN A 76 -17.68 -0.13 -7.68
C GLN A 76 -17.31 -1.57 -7.36
N PHE A 77 -17.08 -1.88 -6.09
CA PHE A 77 -16.80 -3.24 -5.67
C PHE A 77 -18.13 -3.96 -5.44
N ALA A 78 -18.48 -4.86 -6.36
CA ALA A 78 -19.59 -5.78 -6.17
C ALA A 78 -19.12 -6.92 -5.25
N LEU A 79 -19.39 -6.77 -3.96
CA LEU A 79 -18.99 -7.70 -2.91
C LEU A 79 -20.22 -8.42 -2.38
N SER A 80 -20.08 -9.71 -2.08
CA SER A 80 -21.14 -10.45 -1.39
C SER A 80 -20.50 -11.44 -0.42
N PRO A 81 -21.04 -11.62 0.80
CA PRO A 81 -20.61 -12.69 1.68
C PRO A 81 -20.66 -14.05 0.98
N GLY A 82 -19.64 -14.87 1.18
CA GLY A 82 -19.47 -16.16 0.49
C GLY A 82 -18.76 -16.08 -0.86
N GLN A 83 -18.59 -14.89 -1.45
CA GLN A 83 -17.92 -14.72 -2.73
C GLN A 83 -16.43 -15.06 -2.63
N ARG A 84 -15.94 -15.91 -3.53
CA ARG A 84 -14.51 -16.21 -3.69
C ARG A 84 -13.86 -15.26 -4.68
N LEU A 85 -12.69 -14.76 -4.32
CA LEU A 85 -11.95 -13.77 -5.09
C LEU A 85 -10.46 -14.12 -5.10
N HIS A 86 -9.83 -13.97 -6.26
CA HIS A 86 -8.39 -13.81 -6.32
C HIS A 86 -8.02 -12.49 -5.67
N PHE A 87 -6.91 -12.46 -4.94
CA PHE A 87 -6.39 -11.22 -4.37
C PHE A 87 -4.89 -11.06 -4.57
N ARG A 88 -4.46 -9.79 -4.57
CA ARG A 88 -3.06 -9.39 -4.51
C ARG A 88 -2.89 -8.23 -3.54
N LEU A 89 -1.95 -8.35 -2.61
CA LEU A 89 -1.63 -7.34 -1.61
C LEU A 89 -0.12 -7.21 -1.44
N ARG A 90 0.44 -6.06 -1.83
CA ARG A 90 1.78 -5.65 -1.38
C ARG A 90 1.63 -4.98 -0.01
N ALA A 91 2.23 -5.53 1.04
CA ALA A 91 2.16 -5.00 2.40
C ALA A 91 3.56 -4.78 3.00
N ASN A 92 3.62 -4.12 4.16
CA ASN A 92 4.83 -4.05 5.00
C ASN A 92 4.53 -4.66 6.38
N PRO A 93 4.57 -6.00 6.53
CA PRO A 93 4.29 -6.66 7.79
C PRO A 93 5.40 -6.40 8.80
N VAL A 94 5.06 -5.71 9.88
CA VAL A 94 6.02 -5.31 10.93
C VAL A 94 5.46 -5.60 12.31
N LYS A 95 6.36 -5.81 13.26
CA LYS A 95 6.09 -5.78 14.71
C LYS A 95 6.83 -4.60 15.35
N ASN A 96 6.30 -4.10 16.46
CA ASN A 96 6.97 -3.08 17.26
C ASN A 96 7.82 -3.76 18.33
N ILE A 97 9.07 -3.34 18.46
CA ILE A 97 9.97 -3.74 19.55
C ILE A 97 10.56 -2.49 20.21
N LYS A 98 11.05 -2.61 21.44
CA LYS A 98 11.85 -1.53 22.05
C LYS A 98 13.22 -1.44 21.39
N ASP A 99 13.73 -0.22 21.23
CA ASP A 99 15.04 0.02 20.65
C ASP A 99 16.13 -0.63 21.52
N ASN A 100 16.86 -1.59 20.96
CA ASN A 100 17.90 -2.32 21.67
C ASN A 100 19.11 -1.43 22.02
N ARG A 101 19.26 -0.27 21.37
CA ARG A 101 20.29 0.73 21.68
C ARG A 101 19.86 1.70 22.79
N GLY A 102 18.67 1.52 23.37
CA GLY A 102 18.18 2.35 24.48
C GLY A 102 17.88 3.81 24.12
N ARG A 103 17.79 4.15 22.83
CA ARG A 103 17.50 5.54 22.42
C ARG A 103 16.14 5.98 22.95
N VAL A 104 16.06 7.19 23.50
CA VAL A 104 14.84 7.73 24.13
C VAL A 104 14.07 8.68 23.22
N ASN A 105 12.74 8.68 23.34
CA ASN A 105 11.86 9.66 22.69
C ASN A 105 11.90 11.01 23.44
N SER A 106 11.16 12.02 22.96
CA SER A 106 11.07 13.32 23.61
C SER A 106 10.46 13.29 25.02
N ARG A 107 9.86 12.16 25.43
CA ARG A 107 9.28 11.92 26.75
C ARG A 107 10.22 11.12 27.67
N GLY A 108 11.46 10.85 27.25
CA GLY A 108 12.44 10.08 28.04
C GLY A 108 12.24 8.55 28.00
N GLU A 109 11.28 8.05 27.23
CA GLU A 109 11.00 6.60 27.15
C GLU A 109 11.81 5.94 26.04
N VAL A 110 12.22 4.68 26.22
CA VAL A 110 12.87 3.90 25.15
C VAL A 110 11.97 3.86 23.91
N LYS A 111 12.52 4.31 22.78
CA LYS A 111 11.85 4.38 21.48
C LYS A 111 11.31 3.01 21.08
N SER A 112 10.14 3.01 20.46
CA SER A 112 9.62 1.82 19.79
C SER A 112 10.00 1.84 18.31
N CYS A 113 10.58 0.75 17.84
CA CYS A 113 11.04 0.55 16.48
C CYS A 113 10.18 -0.50 15.77
N ARG A 114 9.77 -0.21 14.54
CA ARG A 114 9.11 -1.18 13.66
C ARG A 114 10.18 -2.05 13.02
N VAL A 115 10.10 -3.35 13.24
CA VAL A 115 10.96 -4.35 12.59
C VAL A 115 10.12 -5.27 11.70
N PRO A 116 10.62 -5.64 10.52
CA PRO A 116 9.89 -6.50 9.60
C PRO A 116 9.72 -7.91 10.17
N LEU A 117 8.59 -8.53 9.84
CA LEU A 117 8.42 -9.97 9.98
C LEU A 117 9.17 -10.65 8.83
N ILE A 118 10.00 -11.64 9.15
CA ILE A 118 10.88 -12.32 8.17
C ILE A 118 10.49 -13.79 7.93
N ASP A 119 9.80 -14.38 8.91
CA ASP A 119 9.35 -15.76 8.90
C ASP A 119 7.99 -15.87 8.21
N ASP A 120 7.84 -16.88 7.34
CA ASP A 120 6.67 -17.02 6.48
C ASP A 120 5.42 -17.36 7.29
N ASN A 121 5.54 -18.12 8.39
CA ASN A 121 4.41 -18.39 9.28
C ASN A 121 3.94 -17.11 9.98
N GLN A 122 4.86 -16.27 10.46
CA GLN A 122 4.52 -14.96 11.03
C GLN A 122 3.86 -14.02 9.99
N LEU A 123 4.32 -14.06 8.75
CA LEU A 123 3.73 -13.30 7.65
C LEU A 123 2.29 -13.75 7.34
N MET A 124 2.07 -15.06 7.30
CA MET A 124 0.74 -15.64 7.11
C MET A 124 -0.21 -15.33 8.27
N GLN A 125 0.24 -15.50 9.51
CA GLN A 125 -0.54 -15.12 10.69
C GLN A 125 -0.88 -13.62 10.69
N TRP A 126 0.07 -12.77 10.26
CA TRP A 126 -0.19 -11.34 10.11
C TRP A 126 -1.29 -11.06 9.08
N LEU A 127 -1.28 -11.75 7.93
CA LEU A 127 -2.29 -11.59 6.89
C LEU A 127 -3.67 -12.03 7.38
N VAL A 128 -3.78 -13.22 7.99
CA VAL A 128 -5.02 -13.74 8.57
C VAL A 128 -5.62 -12.74 9.56
N ARG A 129 -4.80 -12.24 10.49
CA ARG A 129 -5.26 -11.24 11.47
C ARG A 129 -5.70 -9.92 10.83
N LYS A 130 -5.11 -9.54 9.70
CA LYS A 130 -5.49 -8.31 8.98
C LYS A 130 -6.77 -8.43 8.17
N LEU A 131 -7.14 -9.64 7.80
CA LEU A 131 -8.39 -9.95 7.11
C LEU A 131 -9.48 -10.46 8.05
N GLN A 132 -9.18 -10.57 9.35
CA GLN A 132 -10.16 -10.92 10.37
C GLN A 132 -11.41 -10.06 10.22
N ASP A 133 -12.57 -10.70 10.36
CA ASP A 133 -13.91 -10.11 10.22
C ASP A 133 -14.29 -9.64 8.80
N ALA A 134 -13.35 -9.63 7.85
CA ALA A 134 -13.55 -9.21 6.47
C ALA A 134 -13.55 -10.37 5.47
N ALA A 135 -12.61 -11.31 5.60
CA ALA A 135 -12.47 -12.46 4.72
C ALA A 135 -11.73 -13.64 5.37
N VAL A 136 -11.95 -14.83 4.84
CA VAL A 136 -11.18 -16.05 5.17
C VAL A 136 -10.28 -16.40 3.99
N LEU A 137 -9.02 -16.76 4.28
CA LEU A 137 -8.07 -17.22 3.26
C LEU A 137 -8.35 -18.69 2.91
N HIS A 138 -8.47 -18.99 1.62
CA HIS A 138 -8.48 -20.36 1.09
C HIS A 138 -7.07 -20.81 0.70
N SER A 139 -6.33 -19.90 0.07
CA SER A 139 -4.93 -20.11 -0.26
C SER A 139 -4.21 -18.77 -0.27
N ALA A 140 -2.92 -18.76 0.07
CA ALA A 140 -2.06 -17.63 -0.18
C ALA A 140 -0.60 -18.08 -0.33
N SER A 141 0.12 -17.39 -1.19
CA SER A 141 1.57 -17.45 -1.30
C SER A 141 2.19 -16.13 -0.83
N VAL A 142 3.45 -16.21 -0.42
CA VAL A 142 4.22 -15.08 0.10
C VAL A 142 5.44 -14.89 -0.79
N SER A 143 5.65 -13.67 -1.28
CA SER A 143 6.83 -13.30 -2.06
C SER A 143 7.52 -12.12 -1.39
N LYS A 144 8.74 -12.32 -0.90
CA LYS A 144 9.57 -11.26 -0.29
C LYS A 144 10.08 -10.33 -1.39
N GLU A 145 9.93 -9.03 -1.21
CA GLU A 145 10.39 -8.05 -2.18
C GLU A 145 11.70 -7.38 -1.74
N PRO A 146 12.47 -6.77 -2.67
CA PRO A 146 13.60 -5.93 -2.30
C PRO A 146 13.19 -4.81 -1.34
N ALA A 147 14.08 -4.51 -0.39
CA ALA A 147 13.86 -3.40 0.52
C ALA A 147 13.74 -2.08 -0.25
N LEU A 148 12.85 -1.20 0.21
CA LEU A 148 12.72 0.15 -0.32
C LEU A 148 13.32 1.13 0.68
N CYS A 149 14.36 1.84 0.24
CA CYS A 149 14.99 2.92 0.97
C CYS A 149 14.46 4.26 0.45
N PHE A 150 14.26 5.21 1.35
CA PHE A 150 13.83 6.57 1.01
C PHE A 150 14.45 7.58 1.98
N ASN A 151 14.47 8.85 1.57
CA ASN A 151 14.89 9.94 2.44
C ASN A 151 13.73 10.92 2.63
N LYS A 152 13.27 11.05 3.87
CA LYS A 152 12.24 12.01 4.25
C LYS A 152 12.91 13.12 5.07
N GLN A 153 13.07 14.31 4.49
CA GLN A 153 13.60 15.49 5.19
C GLN A 153 14.92 15.19 5.93
N ALA A 154 15.91 14.65 5.21
CA ALA A 154 17.21 14.20 5.73
C ALA A 154 17.18 12.97 6.67
N VAL A 155 16.01 12.36 6.91
CA VAL A 155 15.88 11.11 7.66
C VAL A 155 15.75 9.94 6.70
N ALA A 156 16.76 9.06 6.69
CA ALA A 156 16.71 7.81 5.96
C ALA A 156 15.69 6.85 6.58
N GLY A 157 14.85 6.25 5.74
CA GLY A 157 13.87 5.24 6.10
C GLY A 157 14.03 4.00 5.23
N LYS A 158 13.69 2.84 5.81
CA LYS A 158 13.67 1.55 5.13
C LYS A 158 12.32 0.87 5.38
N ILE A 159 11.75 0.28 4.35
CA ILE A 159 10.63 -0.67 4.46
C ILE A 159 11.02 -1.98 3.77
N GLN A 160 10.42 -3.07 4.23
CA GLN A 160 10.63 -4.41 3.70
C GLN A 160 9.27 -4.93 3.21
N PRO A 161 8.89 -4.65 1.95
CA PRO A 161 7.62 -5.11 1.43
C PRO A 161 7.58 -6.62 1.24
N VAL A 162 6.37 -7.14 1.28
CA VAL A 162 6.03 -8.53 0.96
C VAL A 162 4.77 -8.50 0.10
N CYS A 163 4.73 -9.32 -0.96
CA CYS A 163 3.56 -9.54 -1.79
C CYS A 163 2.85 -10.81 -1.34
N PHE A 164 1.55 -10.69 -1.08
CA PHE A 164 0.64 -11.80 -0.82
C PHE A 164 -0.29 -11.95 -2.02
N GLU A 165 -0.44 -13.17 -2.51
CA GLU A 165 -1.34 -13.50 -3.62
C GLU A 165 -2.06 -14.80 -3.31
N GLY A 166 -3.32 -14.94 -3.73
CA GLY A 166 -4.07 -16.16 -3.47
C GLY A 166 -5.56 -16.03 -3.66
N ILE A 167 -6.32 -16.86 -2.94
CA ILE A 167 -7.78 -16.88 -2.97
C ILE A 167 -8.30 -16.64 -1.57
N LEU A 168 -9.27 -15.74 -1.45
CA LEU A 168 -10.01 -15.49 -0.23
C LEU A 168 -11.52 -15.61 -0.48
N GLN A 169 -12.28 -15.76 0.59
CA GLN A 169 -13.72 -15.71 0.59
C GLN A 169 -14.19 -14.57 1.48
N VAL A 170 -15.01 -13.68 0.92
CA VAL A 170 -15.58 -12.54 1.65
C VAL A 170 -16.51 -13.06 2.75
N THR A 171 -16.36 -12.57 3.98
CA THR A 171 -17.27 -12.89 5.10
C THR A 171 -18.19 -11.73 5.46
N SER A 172 -17.70 -10.50 5.31
CA SER A 172 -18.46 -9.29 5.55
C SER A 172 -18.18 -8.27 4.46
N GLU A 173 -19.23 -7.86 3.74
CA GLU A 173 -19.15 -6.82 2.72
C GLU A 173 -18.58 -5.51 3.29
N THR A 174 -19.11 -5.05 4.42
CA THR A 174 -18.71 -3.79 5.05
C THR A 174 -17.24 -3.78 5.47
N HIS A 175 -16.78 -4.79 6.22
CA HIS A 175 -15.40 -4.85 6.67
C HIS A 175 -14.43 -5.04 5.49
N PHE A 176 -14.80 -5.87 4.51
CA PHE A 176 -13.97 -6.08 3.33
C PHE A 176 -13.88 -4.83 2.44
N TYR A 177 -14.98 -4.10 2.27
CA TYR A 177 -14.98 -2.80 1.60
C TYR A 177 -14.06 -1.79 2.31
N GLN A 178 -14.10 -1.74 3.66
CA GLN A 178 -13.18 -0.91 4.44
C GLN A 178 -11.72 -1.31 4.23
N CYS A 179 -11.41 -2.61 4.14
CA CYS A 179 -10.06 -3.07 3.81
C CYS A 179 -9.60 -2.59 2.43
N LEU A 180 -10.47 -2.65 1.41
CA LEU A 180 -10.18 -2.19 0.06
C LEU A 180 -9.93 -0.68 0.01
N VAL A 181 -10.79 0.12 0.65
CA VAL A 181 -10.71 1.59 0.62
C VAL A 181 -9.56 2.12 1.46
N ASN A 182 -9.46 1.66 2.71
CA ASN A 182 -8.47 2.20 3.65
C ASN A 182 -7.09 1.59 3.43
N GLY A 183 -7.03 0.38 2.88
CA GLY A 183 -5.82 -0.38 2.67
C GLY A 183 -5.31 -1.09 3.91
N ILE A 184 -4.52 -2.13 3.70
CA ILE A 184 -4.08 -3.06 4.76
C ILE A 184 -2.64 -2.80 5.18
N GLY A 185 -2.45 -2.50 6.47
CA GLY A 185 -1.13 -2.42 7.09
C GLY A 185 -0.37 -1.10 6.91
N PRO A 186 0.88 -1.02 7.39
CA PRO A 186 1.70 0.19 7.34
C PRO A 186 2.26 0.52 5.95
N ALA A 187 2.99 1.64 5.87
CA ALA A 187 3.72 2.09 4.67
C ALA A 187 2.86 2.33 3.42
N LYS A 188 1.59 2.70 3.61
CA LYS A 188 0.65 2.99 2.51
C LYS A 188 1.10 4.13 1.58
N SER A 189 1.88 5.09 2.09
CA SER A 189 2.46 6.17 1.30
C SER A 189 3.63 5.69 0.44
N MET A 190 4.12 4.47 0.62
CA MET A 190 5.28 3.92 -0.05
C MET A 190 4.92 2.79 -1.02
N GLY A 191 3.65 2.74 -1.44
CA GLY A 191 3.15 1.75 -2.40
C GLY A 191 2.71 0.42 -1.79
N CYS A 192 2.42 0.39 -0.49
CA CYS A 192 1.86 -0.77 0.20
C CYS A 192 0.38 -0.59 0.54
N GLY A 193 -0.29 -1.68 0.91
CA GLY A 193 -1.63 -1.69 1.49
C GLY A 193 -2.78 -1.67 0.50
N MET A 194 -2.53 -1.43 -0.79
CA MET A 194 -3.57 -1.56 -1.82
C MET A 194 -3.89 -3.04 -2.05
N LEU A 195 -5.11 -3.45 -1.70
CA LEU A 195 -5.64 -4.79 -1.97
C LEU A 195 -6.34 -4.76 -3.33
N SER A 196 -5.86 -5.58 -4.28
CA SER A 196 -6.52 -5.79 -5.57
C SER A 196 -7.25 -7.12 -5.56
N ILE A 197 -8.43 -7.15 -6.17
CA ILE A 197 -9.28 -8.34 -6.26
C ILE A 197 -9.72 -8.60 -7.70
N ALA A 198 -9.95 -9.87 -8.02
CA ALA A 198 -10.56 -10.33 -9.26
C ALA A 198 -11.49 -11.52 -8.96
N ARG A 199 -12.44 -11.80 -9.86
CA ARG A 199 -13.28 -13.00 -9.74
C ARG A 199 -12.39 -14.24 -9.86
N ALA A 200 -12.56 -15.19 -8.94
CA ALA A 200 -11.92 -16.50 -8.94
C ALA A 200 -12.61 -17.47 -9.90
#